data_AF-A0AAV2LKF3-F1
#
_entry.id   AF-A0AAV2LKF3-F1
#
_cell.length_a   1.000
_cell.length_b   1.000
_cell.length_c   1.000
_cell.angle_alpha   90.00
_cell.angle_beta   90.00
_cell.angle_gamma   90.00
#
_symmetry.space_group_name_H-M   'P 1'
#
loop_
_entity.id
_entity.type
_entity.pdbx_description
1 polymer ?
#
loop_
_entity_poly.entity_id
_entity_poly.type
_entity_poly.pdbx_seq_one_letter_code
_entity_poly.pdbx_strand_id
1 'polypeptide(L)'
;MDINIIRDAKGASQQTANQDNLPYAGVRASHQMARTDLERMRRYKDRIVDVGNEYNVDPALIAGIISRESRAGNALNNGWGDYGKAWGLMQVDVTPNGGRHTPRGSFDSKAHLQQGTEILVGFIGLIGKKFGSWNQAQRLKGGIAAYNMGDGNVHSYENVDANTTGKDYSNDVVARAQFYSANLF
;
A
#
# COMPACT_ATOMS: atom_id res chain seq x y z
N MET A 1 -0.05 2.94 -14.02
CA MET A 1 -1.22 2.07 -13.74
C MET A 1 -2.23 2.88 -12.95
N ASP A 2 -3.34 3.32 -13.56
CA ASP A 2 -4.36 4.16 -12.90
C ASP A 2 -5.08 3.38 -11.78
N ILE A 3 -5.13 3.93 -10.57
CA ILE A 3 -5.78 3.27 -9.43
C ILE A 3 -7.31 3.24 -9.55
N ASN A 4 -7.89 4.17 -10.32
CA ASN A 4 -9.34 4.34 -10.45
C ASN A 4 -10.01 3.26 -11.32
N ILE A 5 -9.21 2.37 -11.94
CA ILE A 5 -9.73 1.17 -12.62
C ILE A 5 -10.34 0.18 -11.62
N ILE A 6 -9.92 0.22 -10.35
CA ILE A 6 -10.48 -0.62 -9.27
C ILE A 6 -11.69 0.09 -8.67
N ARG A 7 -12.90 -0.38 -8.98
CA ARG A 7 -14.17 0.26 -8.55
C ARG A 7 -14.89 -0.45 -7.41
N ASP A 8 -14.37 -1.58 -6.98
CA ASP A 8 -15.02 -2.49 -6.03
C ASP A 8 -14.29 -2.53 -4.67
N ALA A 9 -13.43 -1.56 -4.40
CA ALA A 9 -12.74 -1.44 -3.12
C ALA A 9 -13.75 -1.18 -2.01
N LYS A 10 -13.79 -2.09 -1.03
CA LYS A 10 -14.70 -2.01 0.12
C LYS A 10 -14.21 -1.04 1.20
N GLY A 11 -12.94 -0.61 1.12
CA GLY A 11 -12.26 0.20 2.14
C GLY A 11 -11.90 -0.60 3.40
N ALA A 12 -11.59 0.13 4.47
CA ALA A 12 -11.10 -0.44 5.74
C ALA A 12 -12.14 -1.30 6.45
N SER A 13 -11.70 -2.39 7.06
CA SER A 13 -12.44 -3.11 8.10
C SER A 13 -12.60 -2.23 9.35
N GLN A 14 -13.49 -2.65 10.25
CA GLN A 14 -13.61 -1.99 11.55
C GLN A 14 -12.31 -2.11 12.38
N GLN A 15 -11.58 -3.23 12.27
CA GLN A 15 -10.30 -3.41 12.94
C GLN A 15 -9.29 -2.34 12.53
N THR A 16 -9.17 -2.07 11.23
CA THR A 16 -8.28 -1.02 10.72
C THR A 16 -8.78 0.37 11.09
N ALA A 17 -10.09 0.63 10.97
CA ALA A 17 -10.70 1.91 11.32
C ALA A 17 -10.49 2.31 12.80
N ASN A 18 -10.41 1.32 13.70
CA ASN A 18 -10.17 1.55 15.12
C ASN A 18 -8.79 2.18 15.42
N GLN A 19 -7.81 2.13 14.49
CA GLN A 19 -6.52 2.81 14.65
C GLN A 19 -6.67 4.34 14.78
N ASP A 20 -7.73 4.90 14.18
CA ASP A 20 -8.09 6.31 14.28
C ASP A 20 -9.33 6.51 15.18
N ASN A 21 -9.72 5.50 15.97
CA ASN A 21 -10.92 5.48 16.81
C ASN A 21 -12.23 5.79 16.06
N LEU A 22 -12.32 5.39 14.78
CA LEU A 22 -13.49 5.68 13.95
C LEU A 22 -14.63 4.69 14.25
N PRO A 23 -15.87 5.16 14.52
CA PRO A 23 -17.01 4.30 14.82
C PRO A 23 -17.65 3.68 13.57
N TYR A 24 -16.99 3.78 12.41
CA TYR A 24 -17.48 3.29 11.14
C TYR A 24 -16.32 2.69 10.32
N ALA A 25 -16.67 1.75 9.44
CA ALA A 25 -15.77 1.07 8.52
C ALA A 25 -16.02 1.49 7.06
N GLY A 26 -15.35 0.81 6.14
CA GLY A 26 -15.50 0.93 4.70
C GLY A 26 -14.71 2.08 4.08
N VAL A 27 -15.06 2.43 2.84
CA VAL A 27 -14.39 3.50 2.07
C VAL A 27 -14.35 4.83 2.84
N ARG A 28 -15.42 5.16 3.58
CA ARG A 28 -15.47 6.37 4.41
C ARG A 28 -14.37 6.39 5.47
N ALA A 29 -14.07 5.25 6.09
CA ALA A 29 -13.00 5.15 7.09
C ALA A 29 -11.63 5.32 6.43
N SER A 30 -11.38 4.61 5.32
CA SER A 30 -10.13 4.75 4.54
C SER A 30 -9.86 6.20 4.13
N HIS A 31 -10.85 6.89 3.57
CA HIS A 31 -10.72 8.30 3.19
C HIS A 31 -10.42 9.20 4.39
N GLN A 32 -11.07 8.95 5.54
CA GLN A 32 -10.80 9.73 6.75
C GLN A 32 -9.38 9.49 7.27
N MET A 33 -8.91 8.24 7.28
CA MET A 33 -7.55 7.90 7.70
C MET A 33 -6.49 8.48 6.76
N ALA A 34 -6.73 8.44 5.44
CA ALA A 34 -5.88 9.09 4.44
C ALA A 34 -5.84 10.61 4.60
N ARG A 35 -6.98 11.23 4.95
CA ARG A 35 -7.08 12.65 5.29
C ARG A 35 -6.28 12.99 6.55
N THR A 36 -6.34 12.17 7.60
CA THR A 36 -5.52 12.32 8.81
C THR A 36 -4.02 12.34 8.50
N ASP A 37 -3.60 11.59 7.47
CA ASP A 37 -2.20 11.49 7.03
C ASP A 37 -1.79 12.56 6.00
N LEU A 38 -2.74 13.33 5.45
CA LEU A 38 -2.53 14.17 4.27
C LEU A 38 -1.41 15.19 4.43
N GLU A 39 -1.41 15.97 5.52
CA GLU A 39 -0.40 17.00 5.73
C GLU A 39 1.01 16.42 5.87
N ARG A 40 1.14 15.23 6.47
CA ARG A 40 2.42 14.53 6.53
C ARG A 40 2.84 14.02 5.15
N MET A 41 1.89 13.49 4.38
CA MET A 41 2.12 12.96 3.03
C MET A 41 2.60 14.03 2.06
N ARG A 42 2.14 15.29 2.19
CA ARG A 42 2.57 16.42 1.34
C ARG A 42 4.09 16.58 1.28
N ARG A 43 4.80 16.27 2.37
CA ARG A 43 6.28 16.34 2.46
C ARG A 43 7.01 15.41 1.50
N TYR A 44 6.33 14.38 1.01
CA TYR A 44 6.89 13.36 0.14
C TYR A 44 6.34 13.41 -1.28
N LYS A 45 5.41 14.35 -1.57
CA LYS A 45 4.65 14.42 -2.83
C LYS A 45 5.57 14.34 -4.05
N ASP A 46 6.54 15.22 -4.16
CA ASP A 46 7.39 15.31 -5.36
C ASP A 46 8.21 14.04 -5.57
N ARG A 47 8.73 13.44 -4.49
CA ARG A 47 9.45 12.15 -4.56
C ARG A 47 8.53 11.01 -4.97
N ILE A 48 7.29 11.00 -4.49
CA ILE A 48 6.28 10.01 -4.85
C ILE A 48 5.90 10.15 -6.33
N VAL A 49 5.74 11.37 -6.84
CA VAL A 49 5.50 11.64 -8.27
C VAL A 49 6.67 11.15 -9.12
N ASP A 50 7.89 11.50 -8.74
CA ASP A 50 9.10 11.08 -9.47
C ASP A 50 9.19 9.56 -9.59
N VAL A 51 9.00 8.83 -8.49
CA VAL A 51 9.06 7.36 -8.48
C VAL A 51 7.86 6.75 -9.22
N GLY A 52 6.66 7.31 -9.07
CA GLY A 52 5.49 6.85 -9.81
C GLY A 52 5.70 6.92 -11.31
N ASN A 53 6.25 8.03 -11.81
CA ASN A 53 6.59 8.21 -13.22
C ASN A 53 7.65 7.21 -13.69
N GLU A 54 8.70 6.99 -12.89
CA GLU A 54 9.81 6.09 -13.22
C GLU A 54 9.36 4.61 -13.36
N TYR A 55 8.43 4.17 -12.52
CA TYR A 55 7.95 2.78 -12.51
C TYR A 55 6.58 2.60 -13.20
N ASN A 56 6.02 3.65 -13.81
CA ASN A 56 4.67 3.66 -14.38
C ASN A 56 3.59 3.17 -13.39
N VAL A 57 3.71 3.62 -12.14
CA VAL A 57 2.77 3.38 -11.04
C VAL A 57 2.09 4.71 -10.70
N ASP A 58 0.78 4.70 -10.48
CA ASP A 58 0.08 5.91 -10.07
C ASP A 58 0.65 6.42 -8.73
N PRO A 59 1.14 7.68 -8.65
CA PRO A 59 1.66 8.27 -7.42
C PRO A 59 0.67 8.15 -6.24
N ALA A 60 -0.63 8.19 -6.51
CA ALA A 60 -1.66 8.03 -5.49
C ALA A 60 -1.67 6.63 -4.87
N LEU A 61 -1.32 5.58 -5.62
CA LEU A 61 -1.16 4.22 -5.10
C LEU A 61 0.03 4.13 -4.13
N ILE A 62 1.17 4.73 -4.50
CA ILE A 62 2.35 4.77 -3.61
C ILE A 62 1.98 5.50 -2.31
N ALA A 63 1.29 6.65 -2.39
CA ALA A 63 0.80 7.35 -1.20
C ALA A 63 -0.20 6.53 -0.37
N GLY A 64 -1.11 5.79 -1.03
CA GLY A 64 -2.05 4.88 -0.36
C GLY A 64 -1.33 3.81 0.46
N ILE A 65 -0.29 3.19 -0.10
CA ILE A 65 0.57 2.23 0.61
C ILE A 65 1.30 2.91 1.78
N ILE A 66 1.95 4.05 1.55
CA ILE A 66 2.65 4.79 2.62
C ILE A 66 1.72 5.14 3.78
N SER A 67 0.49 5.56 3.49
CA SER A 67 -0.52 5.84 4.52
C SER A 67 -0.88 4.58 5.29
N ARG A 68 -1.11 3.45 4.61
CA ARG A 68 -1.43 2.19 5.28
C ARG A 68 -0.27 1.66 6.13
N GLU A 69 0.95 1.72 5.61
CA GLU A 69 2.14 1.10 6.21
C GLU A 69 2.71 1.90 7.38
N SER A 70 2.82 3.22 7.23
CA SER A 70 3.59 4.02 8.18
C SER A 70 2.85 5.26 8.68
N ARG A 71 1.60 5.49 8.25
CA ARG A 71 0.85 6.72 8.52
C ARG A 71 1.66 7.96 8.07
N ALA A 72 2.30 7.85 6.91
CA ALA A 72 3.29 8.82 6.38
C ALA A 72 4.43 9.11 7.38
N GLY A 73 5.00 8.04 7.93
CA GLY A 73 6.11 8.07 8.89
C GLY A 73 5.72 8.23 10.36
N ASN A 74 4.46 8.55 10.67
CA ASN A 74 4.03 8.82 12.05
C ASN A 74 3.97 7.57 12.94
N ALA A 75 3.90 6.38 12.36
CA ALA A 75 3.94 5.12 13.09
C ALA A 75 5.36 4.54 13.22
N LEU A 76 6.39 5.25 12.76
CA LEU A 76 7.77 4.77 12.73
C LEU A 76 8.60 5.33 13.90
N ASN A 77 9.57 4.54 14.35
CA ASN A 77 10.64 4.97 15.25
C ASN A 77 11.98 4.96 14.50
N ASN A 78 12.52 6.15 14.20
CA ASN A 78 13.75 6.31 13.41
C ASN A 78 13.74 5.52 12.09
N GLY A 79 12.59 5.51 11.41
CA GLY A 79 12.39 4.78 10.16
C GLY A 79 11.99 3.31 10.31
N TRP A 80 12.08 2.73 11.51
CA TRP A 80 11.69 1.35 11.76
C TRP A 80 10.23 1.23 12.21
N GLY A 81 9.54 0.22 11.70
CA GLY A 81 8.26 -0.25 12.21
C GLY A 81 8.27 -1.76 12.41
N ASP A 82 7.10 -2.34 12.68
CA ASP A 82 6.90 -3.77 13.01
C ASP A 82 7.97 -4.33 13.98
N TYR A 83 8.21 -3.61 15.10
CA TYR A 83 9.19 -4.01 16.11
C TYR A 83 10.63 -4.18 15.56
N GLY A 84 11.01 -3.37 14.56
CA GLY A 84 12.34 -3.39 13.95
C GLY A 84 12.48 -4.36 12.77
N LYS A 85 11.36 -4.88 12.25
CA LYS A 85 11.34 -5.84 11.14
C LYS A 85 11.14 -5.21 9.77
N ALA A 86 10.67 -3.97 9.71
CA ALA A 86 10.38 -3.30 8.46
C ALA A 86 10.94 -1.87 8.42
N TRP A 87 11.47 -1.48 7.27
CA TRP A 87 12.15 -0.21 7.06
C TRP A 87 11.33 0.77 6.21
N GLY A 88 11.31 2.03 6.65
CA GLY A 88 10.89 3.19 5.89
C GLY A 88 9.40 3.34 5.60
N LEU A 89 9.06 4.36 4.81
CA LEU A 89 7.69 4.81 4.57
C LEU A 89 6.77 3.72 4.00
N MET A 90 7.31 2.86 3.14
CA MET A 90 6.61 1.70 2.55
C MET A 90 6.87 0.38 3.28
N GLN A 91 7.52 0.40 4.45
CA GLN A 91 7.75 -0.77 5.33
C GLN A 91 8.30 -2.02 4.60
N VAL A 92 9.46 -1.87 3.97
CA VAL A 92 10.17 -2.98 3.33
C VAL A 92 10.65 -3.97 4.40
N ASP A 93 10.14 -5.21 4.34
CA ASP A 93 10.46 -6.29 5.29
C ASP A 93 11.89 -6.81 5.11
N VAL A 94 12.67 -6.73 6.19
CA VAL A 94 14.09 -7.13 6.22
C VAL A 94 14.30 -8.49 6.89
N THR A 95 13.23 -9.13 7.36
CA THR A 95 13.34 -10.37 8.13
C THR A 95 13.75 -11.55 7.25
N PRO A 96 14.57 -12.48 7.76
CA PRO A 96 15.00 -13.65 6.99
C PRO A 96 13.86 -14.58 6.55
N ASN A 97 12.79 -14.63 7.34
CA ASN A 97 11.63 -15.50 7.12
C ASN A 97 10.46 -14.78 6.41
N GLY A 98 10.64 -13.50 6.07
CA GLY A 98 9.67 -12.69 5.34
C GLY A 98 10.25 -12.23 4.01
N GLY A 99 10.26 -10.91 3.76
CA GLY A 99 10.75 -10.32 2.52
C GLY A 99 12.26 -10.47 2.27
N ARG A 100 13.06 -10.60 3.34
CA ARG A 100 14.52 -10.79 3.29
C ARG A 100 15.23 -9.73 2.44
N HIS A 101 14.70 -8.52 2.42
CA HIS A 101 15.27 -7.41 1.65
C HIS A 101 16.39 -6.71 2.42
N THR A 102 17.37 -6.18 1.70
CA THR A 102 18.34 -5.22 2.25
C THR A 102 17.79 -3.81 2.02
N PRO A 103 17.60 -2.98 3.07
CA PRO A 103 17.15 -1.60 2.93
C PRO A 103 18.01 -0.77 1.98
N ARG A 104 17.37 0.05 1.13
CA ARG A 104 18.04 1.03 0.26
C ARG A 104 17.72 2.45 0.70
N GLY A 105 18.75 3.24 1.02
CA GLY A 105 18.63 4.67 1.36
C GLY A 105 18.01 4.96 2.73
N SER A 106 17.81 6.25 3.03
CA SER A 106 17.09 6.66 4.25
C SER A 106 15.62 6.26 4.17
N PHE A 107 14.98 6.14 5.33
CA PHE A 107 13.60 5.66 5.50
C PHE A 107 12.54 6.41 4.67
N ASP A 108 12.85 7.64 4.26
CA ASP A 108 12.00 8.55 3.49
C ASP A 108 12.62 9.01 2.15
N SER A 109 13.76 8.42 1.76
CA SER A 109 14.47 8.78 0.54
C SER A 109 13.76 8.30 -0.73
N LYS A 110 14.11 8.91 -1.86
CA LYS A 110 13.72 8.41 -3.18
C LYS A 110 14.15 6.95 -3.37
N ALA A 111 15.37 6.59 -2.98
CA ALA A 111 15.88 5.22 -3.09
C ALA A 111 15.01 4.19 -2.34
N HIS A 112 14.49 4.56 -1.16
CA HIS A 112 13.56 3.71 -0.42
C HIS A 112 12.21 3.56 -1.14
N LEU A 113 11.65 4.66 -1.65
CA LEU A 113 10.39 4.62 -2.40
C LEU A 113 10.53 3.81 -3.70
N GLN A 114 11.66 3.93 -4.41
CA GLN A 114 11.98 3.11 -5.58
C GLN A 114 11.98 1.62 -5.21
N GLN A 115 12.62 1.24 -4.10
CA GLN A 115 12.65 -0.15 -3.63
C GLN A 115 11.25 -0.71 -3.32
N GLY A 116 10.45 0.02 -2.53
CA GLY A 116 9.09 -0.42 -2.21
C GLY A 116 8.21 -0.53 -3.45
N THR A 117 8.36 0.40 -4.40
CA THR A 117 7.61 0.39 -5.66
C THR A 117 8.05 -0.75 -6.58
N GLU A 118 9.34 -1.06 -6.65
CA GLU A 118 9.89 -2.21 -7.39
C GLU A 118 9.28 -3.53 -6.87
N ILE A 119 9.21 -3.71 -5.55
CA ILE A 119 8.59 -4.88 -4.91
C ILE A 119 7.10 -4.98 -5.28
N LEU A 120 6.36 -3.87 -5.20
CA LEU A 120 4.95 -3.83 -5.61
C LEU A 120 4.76 -4.23 -7.07
N VAL A 121 5.55 -3.68 -7.99
CA VAL A 121 5.49 -4.02 -9.42
C VAL A 121 5.79 -5.50 -9.64
N GLY A 122 6.78 -6.04 -8.91
CA GLY A 122 7.08 -7.47 -8.88
C GLY A 122 5.86 -8.33 -8.50
N PHE A 123 5.16 -7.98 -7.42
CA PHE A 123 3.96 -8.69 -6.99
C PHE A 123 2.80 -8.57 -7.98
N ILE A 124 2.56 -7.40 -8.58
CA ILE A 124 1.56 -7.24 -9.64
C ILE A 124 1.87 -8.18 -10.81
N GLY A 125 3.14 -8.29 -11.20
CA GLY A 125 3.60 -9.22 -12.24
C GLY A 125 3.38 -10.69 -11.86
N LEU A 126 3.71 -11.09 -10.63
CA LEU A 126 3.50 -12.45 -10.13
C LEU A 126 2.01 -12.83 -10.11
N ILE A 127 1.15 -11.94 -9.62
CA ILE A 127 -0.30 -12.15 -9.62
C ILE A 127 -0.85 -12.24 -11.05
N GLY A 128 -0.37 -11.40 -11.96
CA GLY A 128 -0.74 -11.48 -13.38
C GLY A 128 -0.39 -12.81 -14.04
N LYS A 129 0.76 -13.41 -13.67
CA LYS A 129 1.16 -14.75 -14.14
C LYS A 129 0.34 -15.86 -13.47
N LYS A 130 0.11 -15.76 -12.16
CA LYS A 130 -0.64 -16.74 -11.37
C LYS A 130 -2.11 -16.83 -11.79
N PHE A 131 -2.72 -15.70 -12.14
CA PHE A 131 -4.13 -15.60 -12.51
C PHE A 131 -4.29 -15.00 -13.92
N GLY A 132 -3.92 -15.78 -14.94
CA GLY A 132 -3.94 -15.32 -16.34
C GLY A 132 -5.29 -14.81 -16.83
N SER A 133 -6.40 -15.30 -16.28
CA SER A 133 -7.76 -14.85 -16.63
C SER A 133 -8.21 -13.55 -15.96
N TRP A 134 -7.48 -13.06 -14.95
CA TRP A 134 -7.86 -11.82 -14.26
C TRP A 134 -7.65 -10.60 -15.16
N ASN A 135 -8.58 -9.65 -15.09
CA ASN A 135 -8.44 -8.37 -15.77
C ASN A 135 -7.41 -7.47 -15.08
N GLN A 136 -7.11 -6.31 -15.67
CA GLN A 136 -6.09 -5.39 -15.15
C GLN A 136 -6.38 -4.90 -13.72
N ALA A 137 -7.65 -4.55 -13.41
CA ALA A 137 -8.05 -4.10 -12.09
C ALA A 137 -7.87 -5.20 -11.04
N GLN A 138 -8.25 -6.44 -11.40
CA GLN A 138 -8.10 -7.60 -10.53
C GLN A 138 -6.63 -7.91 -10.23
N ARG A 139 -5.77 -7.88 -11.26
CA ARG A 139 -4.31 -8.08 -11.11
C ARG A 139 -3.68 -6.99 -10.25
N LEU A 140 -4.07 -5.73 -10.45
CA LEU A 140 -3.58 -4.63 -9.63
C LEU A 140 -3.99 -4.80 -8.16
N LYS A 141 -5.27 -5.05 -7.89
CA LYS A 141 -5.78 -5.26 -6.53
C LYS A 141 -5.12 -6.47 -5.85
N GLY A 142 -4.95 -7.57 -6.58
CA GLY A 142 -4.24 -8.75 -6.09
C GLY A 142 -2.76 -8.50 -5.82
N GLY A 143 -2.08 -7.72 -6.66
CA GLY A 143 -0.68 -7.31 -6.42
C GLY A 143 -0.54 -6.45 -5.16
N ILE A 144 -1.49 -5.54 -4.91
CA ILE A 144 -1.55 -4.76 -3.68
C ILE A 144 -1.77 -5.67 -2.47
N ALA A 145 -2.67 -6.66 -2.54
CA ALA A 145 -2.86 -7.62 -1.46
C ALA A 145 -1.58 -8.42 -1.21
N ALA A 146 -0.94 -8.92 -2.27
CA ALA A 146 0.31 -9.68 -2.20
C ALA A 146 1.47 -8.89 -1.58
N TYR A 147 1.50 -7.55 -1.73
CA TYR A 147 2.50 -6.71 -1.07
C TYR A 147 2.54 -6.92 0.45
N ASN A 148 1.38 -7.18 1.09
CA ASN A 148 1.30 -7.37 2.54
C ASN A 148 1.69 -8.78 3.03
N MET A 149 1.60 -9.79 2.17
CA MET A 149 1.44 -11.19 2.60
C MET A 149 2.06 -12.24 1.65
N GLY A 150 2.69 -11.79 0.57
CA GLY A 150 3.22 -12.62 -0.50
C GLY A 150 2.15 -13.14 -1.45
N ASP A 151 2.50 -13.33 -2.72
CA ASP A 151 1.58 -13.80 -3.77
C ASP A 151 1.01 -15.20 -3.49
N GLY A 152 1.74 -16.04 -2.74
CA GLY A 152 1.34 -17.40 -2.35
C GLY A 152 -0.02 -17.46 -1.65
N ASN A 153 -0.34 -16.43 -0.86
CA ASN A 153 -1.57 -16.40 -0.05
C ASN A 153 -2.76 -15.72 -0.77
N VAL A 154 -2.57 -15.22 -1.99
CA VAL A 154 -3.68 -14.78 -2.86
C VAL A 154 -4.25 -16.01 -3.57
N HIS A 155 -5.49 -16.37 -3.28
CA HIS A 155 -6.13 -17.60 -3.80
C HIS A 155 -7.28 -17.35 -4.78
N SER A 156 -8.05 -16.29 -4.59
CA SER A 156 -9.15 -15.90 -5.48
C SER A 156 -9.40 -14.39 -5.40
N TYR A 157 -10.18 -13.85 -6.33
CA TYR A 157 -10.44 -12.42 -6.37
C TYR A 157 -11.48 -12.01 -5.32
N GLU A 158 -12.51 -12.85 -5.15
CA GLU A 158 -13.63 -12.64 -4.23
C GLU A 158 -13.16 -12.52 -2.78
N ASN A 159 -12.09 -13.26 -2.45
CA ASN A 159 -11.48 -13.34 -1.13
C ASN A 159 -10.02 -12.85 -1.13
N VAL A 160 -9.68 -11.90 -2.01
CA VAL A 160 -8.29 -11.44 -2.24
C VAL A 160 -7.57 -10.99 -0.96
N ASP A 161 -8.29 -10.40 0.00
CA ASP A 161 -7.73 -9.90 1.24
C ASP A 161 -7.86 -10.88 2.43
N ALA A 162 -8.40 -12.09 2.24
CA ALA A 162 -8.79 -12.97 3.36
C ALA A 162 -7.64 -13.31 4.35
N ASN A 163 -6.40 -13.30 3.85
CA ASN A 163 -5.17 -13.60 4.60
C ASN A 163 -4.30 -12.35 4.84
N THR A 164 -4.76 -11.16 4.44
CA THR A 164 -4.05 -9.90 4.70
C THR A 164 -4.27 -9.40 6.12
N THR A 165 -3.38 -8.52 6.58
CA THR A 165 -3.55 -7.80 7.85
C THR A 165 -4.88 -7.05 7.87
N GLY A 166 -5.70 -7.25 8.90
CA GLY A 166 -7.04 -6.65 9.00
C GLY A 166 -8.07 -7.22 8.02
N LYS A 167 -7.68 -8.19 7.18
CA LYS A 167 -8.50 -8.79 6.11
C LYS A 167 -9.08 -7.77 5.13
N ASP A 168 -8.35 -6.68 4.91
CA ASP A 168 -8.81 -5.52 4.16
C ASP A 168 -7.70 -4.77 3.41
N TYR A 169 -6.49 -5.31 3.34
CA TYR A 169 -5.31 -4.51 2.98
C TYR A 169 -5.44 -3.85 1.60
N SER A 170 -5.75 -4.62 0.55
CA SER A 170 -5.92 -4.04 -0.78
C SER A 170 -7.17 -3.16 -0.87
N ASN A 171 -8.27 -3.54 -0.22
CA ASN A 171 -9.49 -2.73 -0.19
C ASN A 171 -9.27 -1.36 0.46
N ASP A 172 -8.55 -1.30 1.57
CA ASP A 172 -8.22 -0.06 2.26
C ASP A 172 -7.19 0.77 1.47
N VAL A 173 -6.08 0.16 1.03
CA VAL A 173 -5.04 0.86 0.25
C VAL A 173 -5.63 1.52 -1.00
N VAL A 174 -6.48 0.80 -1.75
CA VAL A 174 -7.12 1.36 -2.95
C VAL A 174 -8.00 2.55 -2.59
N ALA A 175 -8.82 2.47 -1.53
CA ALA A 175 -9.66 3.59 -1.11
C ALA A 175 -8.83 4.79 -0.64
N ARG A 176 -7.73 4.57 0.10
CA ARG A 176 -6.81 5.67 0.47
C ARG A 176 -6.15 6.30 -0.75
N ALA A 177 -5.74 5.48 -1.71
CA ALA A 177 -5.14 5.95 -2.95
C ALA A 177 -6.14 6.78 -3.79
N GLN A 178 -7.40 6.36 -3.89
CA GLN A 178 -8.46 7.15 -4.54
C GLN A 178 -8.66 8.50 -3.86
N PHE A 179 -8.59 8.56 -2.52
CA PHE A 179 -8.58 9.85 -1.82
C PHE A 179 -7.38 10.72 -2.22
N TYR A 180 -6.16 10.17 -2.25
CA TYR A 180 -4.97 10.94 -2.63
C TYR A 180 -4.99 11.39 -4.09
N SER A 181 -5.54 10.56 -5.00
CA SER A 181 -5.75 10.91 -6.41
C SER A 181 -6.64 12.13 -6.60
N ALA A 182 -7.55 12.42 -5.66
CA ALA A 182 -8.44 13.58 -5.74
C ALA A 182 -7.97 14.79 -4.91
N ASN A 183 -7.05 14.60 -3.97
CA ASN A 183 -6.73 15.62 -2.94
C ASN A 183 -5.24 15.96 -2.82
N LEU A 184 -4.35 15.22 -3.49
CA LEU A 184 -2.91 15.42 -3.40
C LEU A 184 -2.20 15.42 -4.76
N PHE A 185 -2.61 14.55 -5.68
CA PHE A 185 -2.06 14.43 -7.03
C PHE A 185 -3.06 14.94 -8.06
#